data_AF-W6JVE1-F1
#
_entry.id   AF-W6JVE1-F1
#
_cell.length_a   1.000
_cell.length_b   1.000
_cell.length_c   1.000
_cell.angle_alpha   90.00
_cell.angle_beta   90.00
_cell.angle_gamma   90.00
#
_symmetry.space_group_name_H-M   'P 1'
#
loop_
_entity.id
_entity.type
_entity.pdbx_description
1 polymer ?
#
loop_
_entity_poly.entity_id
_entity_poly.type
_entity_poly.pdbx_seq_one_letter_code
_entity_poly.pdbx_strand_id
1 'polypeptide(L)'
;MLLLPPAVLHLGWRNHVRLGRDYYVRIDTNDYSVHPSAIGGRVDVTADLDVVRVRHGGRLVAEHPRRWARGMTVTDPAHVAAAAELRRAYQQRDHAVPDAAEELMRDLADYDRAFGLDVGAGGSL
;
A
#
# COMPACT_ATOMS: atom_id res chain seq x y z
N MET A 1 -32.36 11.33 -38.16
CA MET A 1 -32.21 11.61 -36.72
C MET A 1 -31.68 10.35 -36.06
N LEU A 2 -30.47 10.39 -35.49
CA LEU A 2 -29.88 9.23 -34.81
C LEU A 2 -30.43 9.16 -33.37
N LEU A 3 -30.97 8.01 -32.97
CA LEU A 3 -31.39 7.78 -31.59
C LEU A 3 -30.15 7.71 -30.70
N LEU A 4 -30.11 8.55 -29.66
CA LEU A 4 -29.10 8.44 -28.62
C LEU A 4 -29.31 7.12 -27.85
N PRO A 5 -28.23 6.37 -27.57
CA PRO A 5 -28.34 5.19 -26.74
C PRO A 5 -28.84 5.57 -25.34
N PRO A 6 -29.66 4.73 -24.69
CA PRO A 6 -30.20 5.01 -23.38
C PRO A 6 -29.06 5.22 -22.38
N ALA A 7 -28.98 6.41 -21.79
CA ALA A 7 -28.00 6.73 -20.77
C ALA A 7 -28.47 6.20 -19.41
N VAL A 8 -27.62 5.42 -18.74
CA VAL A 8 -27.88 4.99 -17.37
C VAL A 8 -27.70 6.20 -16.45
N LEU A 9 -28.76 6.56 -15.73
CA LEU A 9 -28.67 7.58 -14.68
C LEU A 9 -27.92 6.99 -13.49
N HIS A 10 -26.71 7.49 -13.26
CA HIS A 10 -25.94 7.15 -12.08
C HIS A 10 -26.43 7.99 -10.90
N LEU A 11 -27.26 7.38 -10.06
CA LEU A 11 -27.72 7.98 -8.81
C LEU A 11 -26.65 7.81 -7.71
N GLY A 12 -26.64 8.75 -6.78
CA GLY A 12 -25.75 8.74 -5.62
C GLY A 12 -24.37 9.35 -5.87
N TRP A 13 -23.52 9.28 -4.86
CA TRP A 13 -22.16 9.79 -4.91
C TRP A 13 -21.23 8.73 -5.50
N ARG A 14 -20.32 9.14 -6.40
CA ARG A 14 -19.30 8.26 -6.98
C ARG A 14 -17.97 8.98 -7.11
N ASN A 15 -16.89 8.26 -6.84
CA ASN A 15 -15.53 8.76 -7.05
C ASN A 15 -14.58 7.61 -7.31
N HIS A 16 -13.51 7.91 -8.04
CA HIS A 16 -12.43 6.99 -8.33
C HIS A 16 -11.14 7.59 -7.80
N VAL A 17 -10.59 7.00 -6.73
CA VAL A 17 -9.48 7.59 -5.97
C VAL A 17 -8.36 6.58 -5.78
N ARG A 18 -7.13 7.06 -5.60
CA ARG A 18 -6.03 6.21 -5.15
C ARG A 18 -6.12 6.04 -3.64
N LEU A 19 -6.11 4.80 -3.15
CA LEU A 19 -6.18 4.53 -1.72
C LEU A 19 -4.84 4.84 -1.04
N GLY A 20 -4.89 5.70 -0.02
CA GLY A 20 -3.75 6.08 0.80
C GLY A 20 -3.24 4.94 1.69
N ARG A 21 -2.08 5.14 2.32
CA ARG A 21 -1.47 4.17 3.24
C ARG A 21 -2.26 4.02 4.55
N ASP A 22 -3.01 5.05 4.91
CA ASP A 22 -3.95 5.05 6.03
C ASP A 22 -5.20 4.21 5.76
N TYR A 23 -5.40 3.70 4.54
CA TYR A 23 -6.51 2.83 4.15
C TYR A 23 -7.92 3.41 4.43
N TYR A 24 -8.08 4.74 4.41
CA TYR A 24 -9.40 5.40 4.53
C TYR A 24 -9.82 6.10 3.23
N VAL A 25 -11.13 6.18 3.02
CA VAL A 25 -11.75 7.03 2.01
C VAL A 25 -12.74 7.98 2.67
N ARG A 26 -12.76 9.24 2.21
CA ARG A 26 -13.64 10.27 2.76
C ARG A 26 -14.90 10.46 1.92
N ILE A 27 -16.06 10.40 2.58
CA ILE A 27 -17.39 10.63 2.01
C ILE A 27 -18.15 11.57 2.94
N ASP A 28 -18.59 12.71 2.41
CA ASP A 28 -19.36 13.73 3.14
C ASP A 28 -18.79 14.07 4.52
N THR A 29 -17.48 14.33 4.58
CA THR A 29 -16.71 14.62 5.81
C THR A 29 -16.45 13.44 6.75
N ASN A 30 -16.95 12.24 6.45
CA ASN A 30 -16.70 11.03 7.23
C ASN A 30 -15.68 10.13 6.55
N ASP A 31 -14.83 9.48 7.34
CA ASP A 31 -13.82 8.55 6.87
C ASP A 31 -14.29 7.11 7.05
N TYR A 32 -14.14 6.30 6.01
CA TYR A 32 -14.49 4.88 6.03
C TYR A 32 -13.25 4.06 5.74
N SER A 33 -12.96 3.11 6.61
CA SER A 33 -11.85 2.18 6.41
C SER A 33 -12.08 1.28 5.20
N VAL A 34 -11.01 0.95 4.50
CA VAL A 34 -10.99 0.04 3.35
C VAL A 34 -10.01 -1.08 3.63
N HIS A 35 -10.27 -2.27 3.07
CA HIS A 35 -9.36 -3.39 3.26
C HIS A 35 -7.93 -3.03 2.79
N PRO A 36 -6.92 -3.20 3.66
CA PRO A 36 -5.56 -2.67 3.42
C PRO A 36 -4.83 -3.36 2.26
N SER A 37 -5.33 -4.50 1.77
CA SER A 37 -4.82 -5.11 0.53
C SER A 37 -4.97 -4.22 -0.72
N ALA A 38 -5.85 -3.19 -0.66
CA ALA A 38 -6.05 -2.26 -1.76
C ALA A 38 -5.18 -1.00 -1.67
N ILE A 39 -4.33 -0.87 -0.63
CA ILE A 39 -3.45 0.29 -0.43
C ILE A 39 -2.59 0.53 -1.67
N GLY A 40 -2.51 1.79 -2.10
CA GLY A 40 -1.75 2.20 -3.28
C GLY A 40 -2.44 1.91 -4.62
N GLY A 41 -3.51 1.12 -4.62
CA GLY A 41 -4.37 0.85 -5.77
C GLY A 41 -5.41 1.94 -6.02
N ARG A 42 -6.08 1.88 -7.16
CA ARG A 42 -7.25 2.74 -7.46
C ARG A 42 -8.54 2.05 -7.08
N VAL A 43 -9.40 2.74 -6.37
CA VAL A 43 -10.67 2.22 -5.87
C VAL A 43 -11.84 3.03 -6.38
N ASP A 44 -12.90 2.32 -6.74
CA ASP A 44 -14.21 2.88 -7.08
C ASP A 44 -15.03 2.95 -5.80
N VAL A 45 -15.41 4.17 -5.42
CA VAL A 45 -16.20 4.44 -4.23
C VAL A 45 -17.58 4.90 -4.66
N THR A 46 -18.61 4.26 -4.13
CA THR A 46 -20.02 4.60 -4.39
C THR A 46 -20.75 4.74 -3.07
N ALA A 47 -21.61 5.74 -2.94
CA ALA A 47 -22.48 5.89 -1.78
C ALA A 47 -23.92 6.17 -2.21
N ASP A 48 -24.84 5.34 -1.73
CA ASP A 48 -26.28 5.58 -1.77
C ASP A 48 -26.73 6.14 -0.41
N LEU A 49 -28.04 6.22 -0.15
CA LEU A 49 -28.54 6.83 1.10
C LEU A 49 -28.16 6.03 2.37
N ASP A 50 -27.90 4.73 2.21
CA ASP A 50 -27.79 3.78 3.31
C ASP A 50 -26.40 3.18 3.43
N VAL A 51 -25.65 3.08 2.34
CA VAL A 51 -24.41 2.30 2.26
C VAL A 51 -23.33 3.02 1.45
N VAL A 52 -22.10 2.95 1.96
CA VAL A 52 -20.86 3.27 1.26
C VAL A 52 -20.19 1.96 0.85
N ARG A 53 -19.93 1.80 -0.46
CA ARG A 53 -19.22 0.64 -1.02
C ARG A 53 -17.93 1.08 -1.68
N VAL A 54 -16.88 0.29 -1.49
CA VAL A 54 -15.57 0.51 -2.11
C VAL A 54 -15.17 -0.75 -2.86
N ARG A 55 -14.81 -0.60 -4.14
CA ARG A 55 -14.35 -1.70 -4.99
C ARG A 55 -12.94 -1.44 -5.52
N HIS A 56 -12.14 -2.49 -5.64
CA HIS A 56 -10.82 -2.45 -6.26
C HIS A 56 -10.78 -3.50 -7.37
N GLY A 57 -10.67 -3.07 -8.63
CA GLY A 57 -10.72 -3.97 -9.79
C GLY A 57 -12.00 -4.82 -9.83
N GLY A 58 -13.15 -4.22 -9.51
CA GLY A 58 -14.45 -4.90 -9.44
C GLY A 58 -14.73 -5.69 -8.15
N ARG A 59 -13.71 -6.01 -7.35
CA ARG A 59 -13.86 -6.73 -6.08
C ARG A 59 -14.28 -5.78 -4.96
N LEU A 60 -15.31 -6.13 -4.19
CA LEU A 60 -15.70 -5.38 -2.99
C LEU A 60 -14.59 -5.47 -1.93
N VAL A 61 -14.13 -4.33 -1.44
CA VAL A 61 -13.06 -4.20 -0.44
C VAL A 61 -13.47 -3.38 0.78
N ALA A 62 -14.67 -2.79 0.78
CA ALA A 62 -15.32 -2.25 1.96
C ALA A 62 -16.83 -2.10 1.70
N GLU A 63 -17.63 -2.32 2.73
CA GLU A 63 -19.04 -1.95 2.76
C GLU A 63 -19.38 -1.44 4.16
N HIS A 64 -19.94 -0.24 4.25
CA HIS A 64 -20.27 0.41 5.51
C HIS A 64 -21.64 1.06 5.46
N PRO A 65 -22.42 1.03 6.55
CA PRO A 65 -23.58 1.89 6.69
C PRO A 65 -23.17 3.37 6.57
N ARG A 66 -23.88 4.13 5.73
CA ARG A 66 -23.62 5.55 5.56
C ARG A 66 -23.96 6.29 6.85
N ARG A 67 -23.05 7.17 7.26
CA ARG A 67 -23.22 8.09 8.37
C ARG A 67 -23.46 9.49 7.82
N TRP A 68 -24.50 10.11 8.34
CA TRP A 68 -24.93 11.48 8.01
C TRP A 68 -24.47 12.52 9.06
N ALA A 69 -23.86 12.07 10.15
CA ALA A 69 -23.09 12.92 11.05
C ALA A 69 -21.85 13.49 10.33
N ARG A 70 -21.13 14.43 10.96
CA ARG A 70 -19.93 15.04 10.38
C ARG A 70 -18.68 14.62 11.12
N GLY A 71 -17.58 14.46 10.40
CA GLY A 71 -16.25 14.23 10.98
C GLY A 71 -16.09 12.89 11.71
N MET A 72 -16.88 11.88 11.36
CA MET A 72 -16.77 10.55 11.96
C MET A 72 -15.72 9.70 11.26
N THR A 73 -15.04 8.84 12.00
CA THR A 73 -14.19 7.77 11.46
C THR A 73 -14.85 6.41 11.72
N VAL A 74 -15.19 5.71 10.65
CA VAL A 74 -15.85 4.40 10.67
C VAL A 74 -14.83 3.33 10.30
N THR A 75 -14.43 2.56 11.30
CA THR A 75 -13.39 1.53 11.17
C THR A 75 -13.97 0.14 11.35
N ASP A 76 -13.78 -0.71 10.35
CA ASP A 76 -14.09 -2.14 10.45
C ASP A 76 -12.96 -2.85 11.24
N PRO A 77 -13.27 -3.58 12.32
CA PRO A 77 -12.30 -4.39 13.04
C PRO A 77 -11.53 -5.38 12.13
N ALA A 78 -12.16 -5.94 11.09
CA ALA A 78 -11.53 -6.83 10.14
C ALA A 78 -10.42 -6.12 9.34
N HIS A 79 -10.62 -4.85 8.98
CA HIS A 79 -9.59 -4.06 8.31
C HIS A 79 -8.40 -3.79 9.22
N VAL A 80 -8.64 -3.55 10.51
CA VAL A 80 -7.57 -3.36 11.50
C VAL A 80 -6.75 -4.63 11.68
N ALA A 81 -7.41 -5.79 11.78
CA ALA A 81 -6.77 -7.09 11.87
C ALA A 81 -5.90 -7.38 10.63
N ALA A 82 -6.47 -7.22 9.44
CA ALA A 82 -5.75 -7.39 8.18
C ALA A 82 -4.55 -6.42 8.08
N ALA A 83 -4.69 -5.18 8.54
CA ALA A 83 -3.60 -4.21 8.53
C ALA A 83 -2.49 -4.62 9.51
N ALA A 84 -2.82 -5.21 10.66
CA ALA A 84 -1.84 -5.73 11.60
C ALA A 84 -1.04 -6.90 10.99
N GLU A 85 -1.71 -7.84 10.34
CA GLU A 85 -1.08 -8.98 9.66
C GLU A 85 -0.12 -8.53 8.56
N LEU A 86 -0.58 -7.65 7.65
CA LEU A 86 0.26 -7.14 6.56
C LEU A 86 1.48 -6.38 7.08
N ARG A 87 1.33 -5.60 8.17
CA ARG A 87 2.45 -4.91 8.82
C ARG A 87 3.47 -5.89 9.39
N ARG A 88 3.02 -6.95 10.10
CA ARG A 88 3.90 -8.00 10.64
C ARG A 88 4.66 -8.71 9.52
N ALA A 89 3.96 -9.11 8.45
CA ALA A 89 4.58 -9.77 7.31
C ALA A 89 5.63 -8.87 6.63
N TYR A 90 5.34 -7.58 6.47
CA TYR A 90 6.30 -6.62 5.92
C TYR A 90 7.55 -6.50 6.80
N GLN A 91 7.39 -6.36 8.11
CA GLN A 91 8.50 -6.28 9.06
C GLN A 91 9.38 -7.54 9.03
N GLN A 92 8.79 -8.73 8.93
CA GLN A 92 9.53 -9.98 8.85
C GLN A 92 10.36 -10.10 7.56
N ARG A 93 9.87 -9.55 6.44
CA ARG A 93 10.61 -9.54 5.17
C ARG A 93 11.85 -8.65 5.23
N ASP A 94 11.75 -7.47 5.84
CA ASP A 94 12.90 -6.58 6.01
C ASP A 94 13.96 -7.17 6.97
N HIS A 95 13.57 -8.06 7.88
CA HIS A 95 14.52 -8.80 8.74
C HIS A 95 15.11 -10.05 8.07
N ALA A 96 14.56 -10.49 6.94
CA ALA A 96 15.05 -11.62 6.16
C ALA A 96 16.06 -11.18 5.08
N VAL A 97 16.86 -10.16 5.37
CA VAL A 97 18.12 -9.94 4.66
C VAL A 97 19.09 -10.96 5.26
N PRO A 98 19.46 -12.04 4.53
CA PRO A 98 20.61 -12.83 4.94
C PRO A 98 21.81 -11.90 4.92
N ASP A 99 22.72 -12.08 5.85
CA ASP A 99 23.93 -11.30 6.10
C ASP A 99 24.60 -10.73 4.83
N ALA A 100 24.05 -9.64 4.29
CA ALA A 100 24.61 -8.96 3.13
C ALA A 100 25.84 -8.15 3.54
N ALA A 101 26.11 -8.03 4.85
CA ALA A 101 27.37 -7.49 5.34
C ALA A 101 28.51 -8.49 5.11
N GLU A 102 28.27 -9.81 5.20
CA GLU A 102 29.24 -10.83 4.80
C GLU A 102 29.42 -10.91 3.26
N GLU A 103 28.35 -10.79 2.47
CA GLU A 103 28.46 -10.91 0.99
C GLU A 103 29.06 -9.65 0.31
N LEU A 104 29.00 -8.48 0.95
CA LEU A 104 29.61 -7.24 0.46
C LEU A 104 31.02 -6.96 1.01
N MET A 105 31.51 -7.75 1.98
CA MET A 105 32.90 -7.69 2.42
C MET A 105 33.78 -8.56 1.50
N ARG A 106 34.19 -7.98 0.37
CA ARG A 106 35.31 -8.52 -0.40
C ARG A 106 36.59 -8.38 0.43
N ASP A 107 37.38 -9.44 0.56
CA ASP A 107 38.68 -9.40 1.21
C ASP A 107 39.53 -8.28 0.60
N LEU A 108 40.11 -7.41 1.44
CA LEU A 108 40.95 -6.30 0.98
C LEU A 108 42.17 -6.83 0.18
N ALA A 109 42.65 -8.03 0.50
CA ALA A 109 43.72 -8.70 -0.22
C ALA A 109 43.38 -9.00 -1.69
N ASP A 110 42.09 -9.11 -2.06
CA ASP A 110 41.68 -9.23 -3.46
C ASP A 110 41.97 -7.94 -4.24
N TYR A 111 41.82 -6.78 -3.60
CA TYR A 111 42.18 -5.49 -4.20
C TYR A 111 43.69 -5.30 -4.25
N ASP A 112 44.41 -5.67 -3.20
CA ASP A 112 45.87 -5.60 -3.18
C ASP A 112 46.48 -6.45 -4.31
N ARG A 113 45.94 -7.65 -4.56
CA ARG A 113 46.32 -8.50 -5.70
C ARG A 113 45.96 -7.89 -7.06
N ALA A 114 44.77 -7.29 -7.18
CA ALA A 114 44.32 -6.67 -8.43
C ALA A 114 45.15 -5.43 -8.80
N PHE A 115 45.62 -4.68 -7.81
CA PHE A 115 46.44 -3.48 -7.99
C PHE A 115 47.96 -3.76 -7.85
N GLY A 116 48.36 -5.01 -7.60
CA GLY A 116 49.76 -5.41 -7.49
C GLY A 116 50.48 -4.82 -6.28
N LEU A 117 49.74 -4.56 -5.19
CA LEU A 117 50.27 -4.04 -3.92
C LEU A 117 50.89 -5.16 -3.05
N ASP A 118 50.78 -6.41 -3.49
CA ASP A 118 51.42 -7.60 -2.92
C ASP A 118 52.93 -7.64 -3.23
N VAL A 119 53.68 -6.57 -2.94
CA VAL A 119 55.14 -6.59 -2.97
C VAL A 119 55.65 -6.38 -1.56
N GLY A 120 55.87 -7.50 -0.87
CA GLY A 120 56.52 -7.52 0.43
C GLY A 120 57.99 -7.10 0.36
N ALA A 121 58.35 -6.25 1.33
CA ALA A 121 59.64 -6.13 2.00
C ALA A 121 60.86 -5.58 1.24
N GLY A 122 61.46 -4.51 1.80
CA GLY A 122 62.87 -4.18 1.56
C GLY A 122 63.25 -2.74 1.87
N GLY A 123 63.62 -2.46 3.13
CA GLY A 123 64.16 -1.16 3.50
C GLY A 123 64.60 -1.06 4.96
N SER A 124 65.61 -1.85 5.36
CA SER A 124 66.44 -1.50 6.50
C SER A 124 67.21 -0.23 6.18
N LEU A 125 67.07 0.79 7.03
CA LEU A 125 68.15 1.63 7.54
C LEU A 125 67.81 2.03 8.98
#